data_AF-A0A378MUW7-F1
#
_entry.id   AF-A0A378MUW7-F1
#
_cell.length_a   1.000
_cell.length_b   1.000
_cell.length_c   1.000
_cell.angle_alpha   90.00
_cell.angle_beta   90.00
_cell.angle_gamma   90.00
#
_symmetry.space_group_name_H-M   'P 1'
#
loop_
_entity.id
_entity.type
_entity.pdbx_description
1 polymer ?
#
loop_
_entity_poly.entity_id
_entity_poly.type
_entity_poly.pdbx_seq_one_letter_code
_entity_poly.pdbx_strand_id
1 'polypeptide(L)'
;MNWLIIWMNLQLLVRNLNTRTTKVVSIHQLENFKMNERTDLSVDVTAISNEYWEKAQQKYEAIKPLLGMDQHRPYAVKARAEDVGVNPRTLYRWLQAYNSIGSIAGLVDQKRGWQQGNSRLTPEQDKLIVQVINEFYLHKQRPTTEQTIREIRRRCKIEKVESPSKETIRMRILHISEEERLRKRGQREKARNKFKPKQIAFLMRIIH
;
A
#
# COMPACT_ATOMS: atom_id res chain seq x y z
N MET A 1 11.23 -40.90 -11.02
CA MET A 1 9.81 -40.55 -11.25
C MET A 1 9.57 -39.17 -10.65
N ASN A 2 9.84 -38.13 -11.44
CA ASN A 2 9.73 -36.74 -11.01
C ASN A 2 8.33 -36.22 -11.35
N TRP A 3 7.55 -35.90 -10.32
CA TRP A 3 6.30 -35.18 -10.49
C TRP A 3 6.59 -33.68 -10.42
N LEU A 4 6.32 -32.96 -11.51
CA LEU A 4 6.35 -31.51 -11.58
C LEU A 4 4.89 -31.03 -11.57
N ILE A 5 4.38 -30.66 -10.39
CA ILE A 5 3.04 -30.07 -10.27
C ILE A 5 3.16 -28.60 -10.70
N ILE A 6 2.86 -28.32 -11.96
CA ILE A 6 2.68 -26.96 -12.47
C ILE A 6 1.21 -26.59 -12.27
N TRP A 7 0.90 -25.83 -11.21
CA TRP A 7 -0.40 -25.15 -11.13
C TRP A 7 -0.37 -23.95 -12.08
N MET A 8 -0.94 -24.09 -13.27
CA MET A 8 -1.09 -22.98 -14.23
C MET A 8 -2.57 -22.68 -14.48
N ASN A 9 -3.21 -22.06 -13.50
CA ASN A 9 -4.48 -21.35 -13.69
C ASN A 9 -4.61 -20.26 -12.62
N LEU A 10 -3.78 -19.21 -12.75
CA LEU A 10 -3.91 -18.01 -11.94
C LEU A 10 -5.07 -17.19 -12.52
N GLN A 11 -6.25 -17.29 -11.90
CA GLN A 11 -7.43 -16.52 -12.28
C GLN A 11 -7.54 -15.28 -11.38
N LEU A 12 -7.74 -14.10 -11.99
CA LEU A 12 -7.95 -12.87 -11.25
C LEU A 12 -9.45 -12.55 -11.15
N LEU A 13 -9.91 -12.25 -9.94
CA LEU A 13 -11.26 -11.74 -9.71
C LEU A 13 -11.23 -10.21 -9.78
N VAL A 14 -11.78 -9.67 -10.85
CA VAL A 14 -11.91 -8.22 -11.04
C VAL A 14 -13.31 -7.82 -10.60
N ARG A 15 -13.40 -7.06 -9.51
CA ARG A 15 -14.67 -6.54 -8.99
C ARG A 15 -14.86 -5.11 -9.45
N ASN A 16 -15.91 -4.88 -10.23
CA ASN A 16 -16.35 -3.55 -10.61
C ASN A 16 -17.05 -2.90 -9.40
N LEU A 17 -16.45 -1.83 -8.85
CA LEU A 17 -16.93 -1.17 -7.64
C LEU A 17 -18.24 -0.38 -7.84
N ASN A 18 -18.58 -0.03 -9.09
CA ASN A 18 -19.79 0.73 -9.41
C ASN A 18 -21.01 -0.18 -9.61
N THR A 19 -20.81 -1.34 -10.25
CA THR A 19 -21.89 -2.29 -10.55
C THR A 19 -21.96 -3.46 -9.57
N ARG A 20 -21.01 -3.54 -8.63
CA ARG A 20 -20.75 -4.68 -7.72
C ARG A 20 -20.58 -6.03 -8.42
N THR A 21 -20.45 -6.05 -9.75
CA THR A 21 -20.24 -7.28 -10.52
C THR A 21 -18.79 -7.72 -10.43
N THR A 22 -18.58 -9.03 -10.26
CA THR A 22 -17.25 -9.63 -10.26
C THR A 22 -17.10 -10.46 -11.52
N LYS A 23 -16.03 -10.24 -12.28
CA LYS A 23 -15.69 -11.04 -13.46
C LYS A 23 -14.39 -11.78 -13.20
N VAL A 24 -14.36 -13.04 -13.60
CA VAL A 24 -13.13 -13.84 -13.65
C VAL A 24 -12.43 -13.50 -14.95
N VAL A 25 -11.21 -13.01 -14.86
CA VAL A 25 -10.39 -12.64 -16.02
C VAL A 25 -9.14 -13.51 -16.02
N SER A 26 -8.85 -14.09 -17.18
CA SER A 26 -7.61 -14.85 -17.40
C SER A 26 -6.44 -13.87 -17.47
N ILE A 27 -5.34 -14.18 -16.80
CA ILE A 27 -4.12 -13.35 -16.82
C ILE A 27 -3.59 -13.14 -18.25
N HIS A 28 -3.80 -14.10 -19.15
CA HIS A 28 -3.39 -13.97 -20.55
C HIS A 28 -4.14 -12.86 -21.31
N GLN A 29 -5.32 -12.45 -20.84
CA GLN A 29 -6.02 -11.30 -21.42
C GLN A 29 -5.36 -9.95 -21.05
N LEU A 30 -4.44 -9.95 -20.08
CA LEU A 30 -3.69 -8.78 -19.64
C LEU A 30 -2.33 -8.62 -20.36
N GLU A 31 -1.87 -9.62 -21.12
CA GLU A 31 -0.56 -9.56 -21.83
C GLU A 31 -0.48 -8.40 -22.85
N ASN A 32 -1.61 -7.87 -23.30
CA ASN A 32 -1.66 -6.70 -24.18
C ASN A 32 -1.55 -5.34 -23.44
N PHE A 33 -1.42 -5.33 -22.11
CA PHE A 33 -0.97 -4.12 -21.43
C PHE A 33 0.54 -4.01 -21.59
N LYS A 34 0.99 -3.09 -22.45
CA LYS A 34 2.36 -2.61 -22.41
C LYS A 34 2.64 -2.14 -20.98
N MET A 35 3.36 -2.96 -20.21
CA MET A 35 4.03 -2.54 -19.00
C MET A 35 4.96 -1.42 -19.44
N ASN A 36 4.51 -0.17 -19.28
CA ASN A 36 5.42 0.95 -19.37
C ASN A 36 6.43 0.72 -18.25
N GLU A 37 7.71 0.62 -18.60
CA GLU A 37 8.85 0.56 -17.68
C GLU A 37 9.02 1.89 -16.89
N ARG A 38 7.92 2.50 -16.46
CA ARG A 38 7.87 3.79 -15.78
C ARG A 38 7.86 3.51 -14.29
N THR A 39 9.07 3.53 -13.72
CA THR A 39 9.41 3.67 -12.30
C THR A 39 8.43 3.02 -11.33
N ASP A 40 8.89 1.91 -10.75
CA ASP A 40 8.30 1.14 -9.67
C ASP A 40 8.02 2.02 -8.42
N LEU A 41 6.99 2.87 -8.50
CA LEU A 41 6.41 3.54 -7.36
C LEU A 41 5.48 2.52 -6.71
N SER A 42 5.99 1.86 -5.67
CA SER A 42 5.24 0.96 -4.81
C SER A 42 4.17 1.74 -4.03
N VAL A 43 3.10 2.11 -4.72
CA VAL A 43 1.88 2.59 -4.07
C VAL A 43 1.26 1.35 -3.43
N ASP A 44 1.39 1.23 -2.11
CA ASP A 44 0.69 0.20 -1.34
C ASP A 44 -0.82 0.48 -1.39
N VAL A 45 -1.47 -0.08 -2.41
CA VAL A 45 -2.91 0.08 -2.68
C VAL A 45 -3.75 -0.46 -1.53
N THR A 46 -3.21 -1.35 -0.70
CA THR A 46 -3.94 -1.94 0.45
C THR A 46 -4.03 -1.01 1.65
N ALA A 47 -3.20 0.04 1.70
CA ALA A 47 -3.17 1.04 2.77
C ALA A 47 -3.94 2.35 2.45
N ILE A 48 -4.57 2.44 1.27
CA ILE A 48 -5.31 3.62 0.84
C ILE A 48 -6.71 3.59 1.46
N SER A 49 -7.04 4.56 2.32
CA SER A 49 -8.40 4.68 2.85
C SER A 49 -9.40 5.03 1.74
N ASN A 50 -10.66 4.63 1.89
CA ASN A 50 -11.74 4.93 0.93
C ASN A 50 -11.80 6.43 0.58
N GLU A 51 -11.52 7.31 1.54
CA GLU A 51 -11.51 8.76 1.35
C GLU A 51 -10.43 9.22 0.35
N TYR A 52 -9.22 8.63 0.39
CA TYR A 52 -8.17 8.95 -0.57
C TYR A 52 -8.50 8.42 -1.97
N TRP A 53 -9.17 7.26 -2.04
CA TRP A 53 -9.62 6.69 -3.30
C TRP A 53 -10.72 7.54 -3.95
N GLU A 54 -11.70 8.01 -3.17
CA GLU A 54 -12.75 8.92 -3.65
C GLU A 54 -12.16 10.22 -4.18
N LYS A 55 -11.19 10.83 -3.47
CA LYS A 55 -10.48 12.02 -3.96
C LYS A 55 -9.69 11.75 -5.23
N ALA A 56 -9.04 10.60 -5.34
CA ALA A 56 -8.34 10.21 -6.57
C ALA A 56 -9.32 10.03 -7.74
N GLN A 57 -10.50 9.45 -7.50
CA GLN A 57 -11.56 9.31 -8.48
C GLN A 57 -12.09 10.68 -8.95
N GLN A 58 -12.31 11.61 -8.02
CA GLN A 58 -12.74 12.98 -8.37
C GLN A 58 -11.73 13.68 -9.28
N LYS A 59 -10.42 13.53 -9.00
CA LYS A 59 -9.36 14.05 -9.88
C LYS A 59 -9.36 13.38 -11.24
N TYR A 60 -9.60 12.06 -11.28
CA TYR A 60 -9.69 11.33 -12.52
C TYR A 60 -10.83 11.86 -13.40
N GLU A 61 -12.03 12.04 -12.84
CA GLU A 61 -13.17 12.62 -13.60
C GLU A 61 -12.91 14.06 -14.06
N ALA A 62 -12.11 14.83 -13.31
CA ALA A 62 -11.70 16.16 -13.73
C ALA A 62 -10.80 16.13 -14.98
N ILE A 63 -9.84 15.21 -15.05
CA ILE A 63 -8.87 15.11 -16.16
C ILE A 63 -9.32 14.20 -17.30
N LYS A 64 -10.27 13.29 -17.08
CA LYS A 64 -10.71 12.26 -18.04
C LYS A 64 -11.03 12.80 -19.44
N PRO A 65 -11.73 13.95 -19.61
CA PRO A 65 -11.96 14.53 -20.93
C PRO A 65 -10.65 14.86 -21.65
N LEU A 66 -9.63 15.28 -20.92
CA LEU A 66 -8.36 15.80 -21.42
C LEU A 66 -7.31 14.71 -21.73
N LEU A 67 -7.61 13.42 -21.57
CA LEU A 67 -6.65 12.32 -21.76
C LEU A 67 -6.46 11.90 -23.23
N GLY A 68 -7.18 12.50 -24.18
CA GLY A 68 -7.00 12.29 -25.62
C GLY A 68 -5.93 13.20 -26.23
N MET A 69 -5.20 12.69 -27.24
CA MET A 69 -4.04 13.37 -27.87
C MET A 69 -4.36 14.78 -28.41
N ASP A 70 -5.60 15.03 -28.85
CA ASP A 70 -6.02 16.34 -29.41
C ASP A 70 -6.46 17.37 -28.36
N GLN A 71 -6.59 16.97 -27.08
CA GLN A 71 -7.22 17.79 -26.03
C GLN A 71 -6.23 18.42 -25.04
N HIS A 72 -4.92 18.20 -25.22
CA HIS A 72 -3.87 18.87 -24.43
C HIS A 72 -3.60 20.32 -24.86
N ARG A 73 -4.51 20.94 -25.62
CA ARG A 73 -4.39 22.35 -25.99
C ARG A 73 -4.52 23.22 -24.74
N PRO A 74 -3.68 24.26 -24.58
CA PRO A 74 -3.75 25.16 -23.41
C PRO A 74 -5.15 25.73 -23.15
N TYR A 75 -5.91 26.00 -24.23
CA TYR A 75 -7.29 26.46 -24.14
C TYR A 75 -8.25 25.43 -23.51
N ALA A 76 -8.17 24.16 -23.92
CA ALA A 76 -9.04 23.10 -23.40
C ALA A 76 -8.77 22.81 -21.92
N VAL A 77 -7.49 22.84 -21.52
CA VAL A 77 -7.10 22.69 -20.11
C VAL A 77 -7.62 23.86 -19.27
N LYS A 78 -7.52 25.10 -19.79
CA LYS A 78 -8.00 26.30 -19.09
C LYS A 78 -9.52 26.30 -18.92
N ALA A 79 -10.26 26.02 -20.00
CA ALA A 79 -11.72 25.93 -19.95
C ALA A 79 -12.18 24.85 -18.95
N ARG A 80 -11.57 23.66 -19.02
CA ARG A 80 -11.91 22.57 -18.09
C ARG A 80 -11.57 22.91 -16.64
N ALA A 81 -10.47 23.62 -16.41
CA ALA A 81 -10.06 24.06 -15.09
C ALA A 81 -11.09 25.04 -14.49
N GLU A 82 -11.65 25.94 -15.30
CA GLU A 82 -12.74 26.83 -14.90
C GLU A 82 -14.02 26.03 -14.59
N ASP A 83 -14.42 25.07 -15.44
CA ASP A 83 -15.62 24.23 -15.24
C ASP A 83 -15.60 23.44 -13.93
N VAL A 84 -14.43 22.90 -13.58
CA VAL A 84 -14.25 22.09 -12.36
C VAL A 84 -13.79 22.90 -11.15
N GLY A 85 -13.64 24.23 -11.30
CA GLY A 85 -13.29 25.14 -10.21
C GLY A 85 -11.88 24.95 -9.65
N VAL A 86 -10.90 24.55 -10.47
CA VAL A 86 -9.50 24.34 -10.04
C VAL A 86 -8.54 25.19 -10.87
N ASN A 87 -7.36 25.46 -10.34
CA ASN A 87 -6.33 26.17 -11.11
C ASN A 87 -5.84 25.30 -12.29
N PRO A 88 -5.64 25.84 -13.51
CA PRO A 88 -5.08 25.11 -14.65
C PRO A 88 -3.77 24.37 -14.32
N ARG A 89 -2.90 24.96 -13.48
CA ARG A 89 -1.67 24.31 -12.99
C ARG A 89 -1.94 23.01 -12.23
N THR A 90 -3.02 22.97 -11.45
CA THR A 90 -3.44 21.76 -10.71
C THR A 90 -3.88 20.67 -11.67
N LEU A 91 -4.62 21.02 -12.71
CA LEU A 91 -5.09 20.10 -13.74
C LEU A 91 -3.91 19.50 -14.53
N TYR A 92 -2.92 20.34 -14.90
CA TYR A 92 -1.67 19.87 -15.51
C TYR A 92 -0.92 18.89 -14.61
N ARG A 93 -0.84 19.18 -13.31
CA ARG A 93 -0.17 18.27 -12.36
C ARG A 93 -0.87 16.91 -12.28
N TRP A 94 -2.20 16.87 -12.29
CA TRP A 94 -2.95 15.62 -12.31
C TRP A 94 -2.77 14.85 -13.63
N LEU A 95 -2.77 15.55 -14.77
CA LEU A 95 -2.47 14.95 -16.07
C LEU A 95 -1.07 14.32 -16.08
N GLN A 96 -0.06 15.02 -15.57
CA GLN A 96 1.30 14.49 -15.46
C GLN A 96 1.37 13.26 -14.54
N ALA A 97 0.73 13.32 -13.37
CA ALA A 97 0.72 12.22 -12.40
C ALA A 97 -0.04 10.98 -12.92
N TYR A 98 -1.09 11.18 -13.71
CA TYR A 98 -1.78 10.09 -14.39
C TYR A 98 -0.93 9.53 -15.54
N ASN A 99 -0.31 10.38 -16.36
CA ASN A 99 0.49 9.94 -17.51
C ASN A 99 1.80 9.24 -17.12
N SER A 100 2.36 9.53 -15.95
CA SER A 100 3.56 8.84 -15.45
C SER A 100 3.27 7.39 -15.08
N ILE A 101 2.13 7.11 -14.44
CA ILE A 101 1.77 5.79 -13.89
C ILE A 101 0.78 5.02 -14.78
N GLY A 102 -0.05 5.72 -15.57
CA GLY A 102 -1.10 5.14 -16.41
C GLY A 102 -2.34 4.65 -15.65
N SER A 103 -2.52 5.06 -14.39
CA SER A 103 -3.60 4.58 -13.51
C SER A 103 -4.07 5.67 -12.54
N ILE A 104 -5.31 5.53 -12.06
CA ILE A 104 -5.92 6.37 -11.00
C ILE A 104 -5.06 6.34 -9.72
N ALA A 105 -4.28 5.28 -9.51
CA ALA A 105 -3.32 5.19 -8.40
C ALA A 105 -2.33 6.38 -8.37
N GLY A 106 -1.96 6.95 -9.53
CA GLY A 106 -1.10 8.13 -9.59
C GLY A 106 -1.76 9.43 -9.13
N LEU A 107 -3.08 9.47 -9.04
CA LEU A 107 -3.87 10.63 -8.60
C LEU A 107 -4.17 10.61 -7.11
N VAL A 108 -3.88 9.50 -6.44
CA VAL A 108 -3.96 9.40 -4.99
C VAL A 108 -3.01 10.44 -4.41
N ASP A 109 -3.51 11.29 -3.51
CA ASP A 109 -2.64 12.26 -2.87
C ASP A 109 -1.52 11.52 -2.15
N GLN A 110 -0.31 11.71 -2.67
CA GLN A 110 0.88 11.41 -1.90
C GLN A 110 0.83 12.31 -0.67
N LYS A 111 0.79 11.71 0.52
CA LYS A 111 0.78 12.45 1.79
C LYS A 111 1.89 13.51 1.73
N ARG A 112 1.51 14.79 1.72
CA ARG A 112 2.46 15.90 1.89
C ARG A 112 2.93 15.89 3.33
N GLY A 113 4.25 15.88 3.53
CA GLY A 113 4.88 15.69 4.84
C GLY A 113 5.62 14.35 4.94
N TRP A 114 6.07 14.01 6.14
CA TRP A 114 6.88 12.84 6.48
C TRP A 114 6.40 11.56 5.74
N GLN A 115 7.20 11.08 4.80
CA GLN A 115 6.94 9.81 4.11
C GLN A 115 7.35 8.65 5.02
N GLN A 116 6.57 7.57 5.01
CA GLN A 116 6.95 6.32 5.66
C GLN A 116 8.30 5.85 5.07
N GLY A 117 9.37 5.96 5.85
CA GLY A 117 10.75 5.68 5.41
C GLY A 117 11.70 6.87 5.44
N ASN A 118 11.19 8.11 5.50
CA ASN A 118 12.04 9.31 5.62
C ASN A 118 12.36 9.60 7.10
N SER A 119 13.02 8.63 7.74
CA SER A 119 13.43 8.71 9.14
C SER A 119 14.54 9.74 9.31
N ARG A 120 14.55 10.49 10.43
CA ARG A 120 15.74 11.26 10.85
C ARG A 120 16.89 10.36 11.30
N LEU A 121 16.64 9.05 11.38
CA LEU A 121 17.65 8.05 11.65
C LEU A 121 18.56 7.88 10.44
N THR A 122 19.83 7.61 10.71
CA THR A 122 20.75 7.15 9.66
C THR A 122 20.29 5.79 9.12
N PRO A 123 20.65 5.43 7.87
CA PRO A 123 20.34 4.12 7.32
C PRO A 123 20.81 2.95 8.20
N GLU A 124 21.95 3.12 8.87
CA GLU A 124 22.53 2.14 9.80
C GLU A 124 21.66 1.95 11.05
N GLN A 125 21.18 3.04 11.64
CA GLN A 125 20.27 2.99 12.78
C GLN A 125 18.97 2.30 12.42
N ASP A 126 18.37 2.64 11.28
CA ASP A 126 17.10 2.04 10.88
C ASP A 126 17.26 0.54 10.59
N LYS A 127 18.34 0.16 9.89
CA LYS A 127 18.67 -1.24 9.63
C LYS A 127 18.82 -2.03 10.92
N LEU A 128 19.57 -1.52 11.90
CA LEU A 128 19.79 -2.18 13.18
C LEU A 128 18.48 -2.35 13.97
N ILE A 129 17.64 -1.30 14.03
CA ILE A 129 16.34 -1.38 14.70
C ILE A 129 15.46 -2.46 14.04
N VAL A 130 15.34 -2.43 12.71
CA VAL A 130 14.51 -3.40 11.96
C VAL A 130 15.01 -4.83 12.18
N GLN A 131 16.33 -5.02 12.19
CA GLN A 131 16.93 -6.33 12.45
C GLN A 131 16.58 -6.83 13.85
N VAL A 132 16.82 -6.02 14.88
CA VAL A 132 16.54 -6.42 16.28
C VAL A 132 15.04 -6.64 16.51
N ILE A 133 14.17 -5.85 15.90
CA ILE A 133 12.73 -6.06 16.00
C ILE A 133 12.34 -7.44 15.43
N ASN A 134 12.87 -7.80 14.27
CA ASN A 134 12.54 -9.09 13.63
C ASN A 134 13.13 -10.29 14.38
N GLU A 135 14.37 -10.18 14.86
CA GLU A 135 15.06 -11.29 15.52
C GLU A 135 14.65 -11.45 16.99
N PHE A 136 14.43 -10.35 17.71
CA PHE A 136 14.23 -10.36 19.16
C PHE A 136 12.80 -10.04 19.58
N TYR A 137 12.22 -8.93 19.12
CA TYR A 137 10.86 -8.52 19.55
C TYR A 137 9.76 -9.43 18.98
N LEU A 138 9.85 -9.76 17.69
CA LEU A 138 8.90 -10.59 16.96
C LEU A 138 9.15 -12.08 17.18
N HIS A 139 9.41 -12.46 18.43
CA HIS A 139 9.74 -13.81 18.85
C HIS A 139 8.62 -14.46 19.68
N LYS A 140 8.55 -15.81 19.66
CA LYS A 140 7.55 -16.60 20.41
C LYS A 140 7.65 -16.43 21.92
N GLN A 141 8.84 -16.13 22.44
CA GLN A 141 9.08 -15.83 23.86
C GLN A 141 8.52 -14.47 24.29
N ARG A 142 8.08 -13.64 23.34
CA ARG A 142 7.41 -12.37 23.57
C ARG A 142 8.19 -11.39 24.47
N PRO A 143 9.45 -11.03 24.14
CA PRO A 143 10.14 -9.96 24.88
C PRO A 143 9.33 -8.66 24.93
N THR A 144 9.47 -7.93 26.04
CA THR A 144 8.81 -6.64 26.25
C THR A 144 9.48 -5.54 25.43
N THR A 145 8.77 -4.44 25.21
CA THR A 145 9.32 -3.25 24.55
C THR A 145 10.60 -2.75 25.23
N GLU A 146 10.65 -2.74 26.57
CA GLU A 146 11.84 -2.34 27.32
C GLU A 146 13.01 -3.32 27.17
N GLN A 147 12.73 -4.63 27.09
CA GLN A 147 13.77 -5.62 26.77
C GLN A 147 14.34 -5.39 25.36
N THR A 148 13.48 -5.10 24.38
CA THR A 148 13.91 -4.78 23.01
C THR A 148 14.72 -3.49 22.94
N ILE A 149 14.33 -2.44 23.68
CA ILE A 149 15.11 -1.19 23.75
C ILE A 149 16.51 -1.46 24.32
N ARG A 150 16.62 -2.29 25.37
CA ARG A 150 17.91 -2.69 25.93
C ARG A 150 18.76 -3.47 24.92
N GLU A 151 18.15 -4.38 24.18
CA GLU A 151 18.85 -5.16 23.16
C GLU A 151 19.34 -4.28 22.00
N ILE A 152 18.52 -3.35 21.52
CA ILE A 152 18.92 -2.38 20.49
C ILE A 152 20.13 -1.57 20.96
N ARG A 153 20.10 -1.04 22.19
CA ARG A 153 21.23 -0.29 22.76
C ARG A 153 22.50 -1.12 22.86
N ARG A 154 22.36 -2.41 23.25
CA ARG A 154 23.48 -3.34 23.32
C ARG A 154 24.11 -3.55 21.94
N ARG A 155 23.30 -3.78 20.91
CA ARG A 155 23.79 -3.96 19.53
C ARG A 155 24.36 -2.68 18.93
N CYS A 156 23.74 -1.53 19.15
CA CYS A 156 24.30 -0.22 18.78
C CYS A 156 25.73 -0.04 19.32
N LYS A 157 25.97 -0.41 20.59
CA LYS A 157 27.31 -0.33 21.20
C LYS A 157 28.32 -1.26 20.54
N ILE A 158 27.90 -2.47 20.14
CA ILE A 158 28.77 -3.47 19.49
C ILE A 158 29.10 -3.04 18.06
N GLU A 159 28.10 -2.57 17.32
CA GLU A 159 28.20 -2.18 15.92
C GLU A 159 28.71 -0.73 15.75
N LYS A 160 29.01 -0.02 16.86
CA LYS A 160 29.45 1.38 16.90
C LYS A 160 28.50 2.36 16.20
N VAL A 161 27.21 2.04 16.21
CA VAL A 161 26.13 2.90 15.70
C VAL A 161 25.59 3.73 16.86
N GLU A 162 25.35 5.03 16.64
CA GLU A 162 24.74 5.88 17.65
C GLU A 162 23.34 5.38 18.01
N SER A 163 23.05 5.24 19.31
CA SER A 163 21.75 4.72 19.74
C SER A 163 20.64 5.72 19.46
N PRO A 164 19.55 5.31 18.77
CA PRO A 164 18.36 6.14 18.64
C PRO A 164 17.69 6.38 20.00
N SER A 165 16.83 7.39 20.07
CA SER A 165 16.04 7.65 21.28
C SER A 165 15.11 6.50 21.62
N LYS A 166 14.79 6.32 22.90
CA LYS A 166 13.82 5.28 23.34
C LYS A 166 12.49 5.46 22.65
N GLU A 167 12.05 6.70 22.46
CA GLU A 167 10.76 7.01 21.87
C GLU A 167 10.73 6.64 20.39
N THR A 168 11.81 6.89 19.66
CA THR A 168 11.93 6.45 18.26
C THR A 168 11.78 4.94 18.12
N ILE A 169 12.40 4.16 19.02
CA ILE A 169 12.27 2.70 19.04
C ILE A 169 10.83 2.29 19.34
N ARG A 170 10.19 2.90 20.35
CA ARG A 170 8.78 2.62 20.70
C ARG A 170 7.86 2.87 19.53
N MET A 171 8.02 4.00 18.85
CA MET A 171 7.26 4.33 17.65
C MET A 171 7.47 3.29 16.56
N ARG A 172 8.70 2.80 16.35
CA ARG A 172 8.95 1.74 15.35
C ARG A 172 8.24 0.43 15.69
N ILE A 173 8.20 0.06 16.97
CA ILE A 173 7.48 -1.11 17.45
C ILE A 173 5.95 -0.94 17.32
N LEU A 174 5.43 0.27 17.58
CA LEU A 174 4.00 0.58 17.47
C LEU A 174 3.51 0.54 16.01
N HIS A 175 4.36 0.85 15.04
CA HIS A 175 4.02 0.79 13.62
C HIS A 175 3.90 -0.65 13.07
N ILE A 176 4.33 -1.66 13.82
CA ILE A 176 4.14 -3.05 13.43
C ILE A 176 2.65 -3.35 13.50
N SER A 177 2.08 -3.87 12.40
CA SER A 177 0.66 -4.21 12.36
C SER A 177 0.31 -5.21 13.45
N GLU A 178 -0.87 -5.05 14.04
CA GLU A 178 -1.30 -5.95 15.11
C GLU A 178 -1.38 -7.40 14.63
N GLU A 179 -1.79 -7.62 13.38
CA GLU A 179 -1.80 -8.93 12.74
C GLU A 179 -0.40 -9.55 12.71
N GLU A 180 0.59 -8.82 12.20
CA GLU A 180 1.97 -9.30 12.11
C GLU A 180 2.54 -9.61 13.49
N ARG A 181 2.31 -8.70 14.44
CA ARG A 181 2.75 -8.86 15.83
C ARG A 181 2.17 -10.13 16.45
N LEU A 182 0.86 -10.38 16.31
CA LEU A 182 0.23 -11.59 16.83
C LEU A 182 0.76 -12.86 16.12
N ARG A 183 0.88 -12.81 14.79
CA ARG A 183 1.31 -13.97 13.98
C ARG A 183 2.74 -14.39 14.31
N LYS A 184 3.69 -13.45 14.33
CA LYS A 184 5.11 -13.72 14.60
C LYS A 184 5.38 -14.04 16.08
N ARG A 185 4.61 -13.46 17.01
CA ARG A 185 4.70 -13.76 18.46
C ARG A 185 3.93 -15.03 18.88
N GLY A 186 3.71 -15.96 17.96
CA GLY A 186 3.12 -17.28 18.25
C GLY A 186 1.64 -17.26 18.63
N GLN A 187 0.90 -16.20 18.32
CA GLN A 187 -0.54 -16.07 18.56
C GLN A 187 -1.32 -16.16 17.23
N ARG A 188 -0.99 -17.17 16.42
CA ARG A 188 -1.54 -17.34 15.06
C ARG A 188 -3.05 -17.46 15.05
N GLU A 189 -3.63 -18.23 15.98
CA GLU A 189 -5.10 -18.40 16.08
C GLU A 189 -5.79 -17.08 16.45
N LYS A 190 -5.22 -16.28 17.35
CA LYS A 190 -5.76 -14.95 17.67
C LYS A 190 -5.70 -14.00 16.48
N ALA A 191 -4.56 -13.99 15.76
CA ALA A 191 -4.44 -13.22 14.52
C ALA A 191 -5.50 -13.65 13.50
N ARG A 192 -5.66 -14.97 13.32
CA ARG A 192 -6.63 -15.56 12.41
C ARG A 192 -8.07 -15.17 12.76
N ASN A 193 -8.47 -15.30 14.02
CA ASN A 193 -9.83 -15.00 14.45
C ASN A 193 -10.15 -13.51 14.40
N LYS A 194 -9.15 -12.65 14.63
CA LYS A 194 -9.32 -11.20 14.64
C LYS A 194 -9.27 -10.58 13.23
N PHE A 195 -8.43 -11.10 12.34
CA PHE A 195 -8.15 -10.50 11.03
C PHE A 195 -8.62 -11.32 9.82
N LYS A 196 -9.11 -12.57 9.99
CA LYS A 196 -9.83 -13.22 8.88
C LYS A 196 -11.14 -12.49 8.60
N PRO A 197 -11.49 -12.23 7.33
CA PRO A 197 -12.83 -11.78 7.00
C PRO A 197 -13.82 -12.84 7.49
N LYS A 198 -14.76 -12.45 8.36
CA LYS A 198 -15.91 -13.30 8.69
C LYS A 198 -16.59 -13.63 7.36
N GLN A 199 -16.58 -14.91 6.98
CA GLN A 199 -17.49 -15.37 5.94
C GLN A 199 -18.90 -15.06 6.43
N ILE A 200 -19.60 -14.15 5.76
CA ILE A 200 -21.03 -14.00 5.92
C ILE A 200 -21.60 -15.32 5.38
N ALA A 201 -21.93 -16.24 6.29
CA ALA A 201 -22.66 -17.44 5.95
C ALA A 201 -24.04 -16.99 5.46
N PHE A 202 -24.18 -16.80 4.15
CA PHE A 202 -25.47 -16.69 3.49
C PHE A 202 -26.08 -18.09 3.51
N LEU A 203 -26.59 -18.48 4.68
CA LEU A 203 -27.29 -19.74 4.86
C LEU A 203 -28.64 -19.63 4.15
N MET A 204 -28.73 -20.40 3.07
CA MET A 204 -29.97 -20.86 2.45
C MET A 204 -31.05 -21.10 3.50
N ARG A 205 -32.13 -20.32 3.42
CA ARG A 205 -33.43 -20.72 3.95
C ARG A 205 -34.48 -20.37 2.90
N ILE A 206 -34.45 -21.11 1.78
CA ILE A 206 -35.63 -21.24 0.92
C ILE A 206 -36.48 -22.31 1.59
N ILE A 207 -37.52 -21.84 2.26
CA ILE A 207 -38.54 -22.62 2.96
C ILE A 207 -39.43 -23.29 1.89
N HIS A 208 -39.83 -24.54 2.16
CA HIS A 208 -40.82 -25.30 1.39
C HIS A 208 -42.19 -24.64 1.41
#